data_AF-A0AAV3ZWD0-F1
#
_entry.id   AF-A0AAV3ZWD0-F1
#
_cell.length_a   1.000
_cell.length_b   1.000
_cell.length_c   1.000
_cell.angle_alpha   90.00
_cell.angle_beta   90.00
_cell.angle_gamma   90.00
#
_symmetry.space_group_name_H-M   'P 1'
#
loop_
_entity.id
_entity.type
_entity.pdbx_description
1 polymer ?
#
loop_
_entity_poly.entity_id
_entity_poly.type
_entity_poly.pdbx_seq_one_letter_code
_entity_poly.pdbx_strand_id
1 'polypeptide(L)' 'MVKCTPVKIKVKDDVTPYSISTARRVPIPLQSKVKKELERMKELDIIEEITEPTDWVSPIIQWCQCPKLMEMSKFALT' A
#
# COMPACT_ATOMS: atom_id res chain seq x y z
N MET A 1 9.02 -4.34 16.25
CA MET A 1 7.95 -3.33 16.24
C MET A 1 8.29 -2.27 17.25
N VAL A 2 8.40 -1.01 16.82
CA VAL A 2 8.66 0.10 17.73
C VAL A 2 7.35 0.35 18.48
N LYS A 3 7.32 -0.05 19.75
CA LYS A 3 6.16 0.16 20.63
C LYS A 3 6.15 1.63 21.05
N CYS A 4 5.46 2.47 20.28
CA CYS A 4 5.25 3.88 20.58
C CYS A 4 3.86 4.09 21.21
N THR A 5 3.71 5.15 22.00
CA THR A 5 2.41 5.60 22.50
C THR A 5 1.52 6.06 21.34
N PRO A 6 0.24 5.62 21.27
CA PRO A 6 -0.65 6.00 20.18
C PRO A 6 -0.94 7.51 20.20
N VAL A 7 -0.86 8.15 19.04
CA VAL A 7 -1.18 9.57 18.85
C VAL A 7 -2.57 9.71 18.23
N LYS A 8 -3.31 10.76 18.64
CA LYS A 8 -4.64 11.04 18.10
C LYS A 8 -4.53 11.92 16.85
N ILE A 9 -4.78 11.32 15.68
CA ILE A 9 -4.88 12.04 14.41
C ILE A 9 -6.31 12.58 14.29
N LYS A 10 -6.47 13.88 14.01
CA LYS A 10 -7.77 14.52 13.78
C LYS A 10 -7.92 14.89 12.30
N VAL A 11 -9.10 14.62 11.75
CA VAL A 11 -9.51 15.09 10.43
C VAL A 11 -10.19 16.45 10.59
N LYS A 12 -10.13 17.32 9.58
CA LYS A 12 -10.85 18.61 9.58
C LYS A 12 -12.35 18.36 9.41
N ASP A 13 -13.18 19.25 9.96
CA ASP A 13 -14.64 19.07 9.96
C ASP A 13 -15.29 19.16 8.56
N ASP A 14 -14.63 19.83 7.61
CA ASP A 14 -15.13 20.06 6.24
C ASP A 14 -14.46 19.14 5.20
N VAL A 15 -14.13 17.90 5.59
CA VAL A 15 -13.47 16.94 4.68
C VAL A 15 -14.50 16.01 4.05
N THR A 16 -14.49 15.97 2.72
CA THR A 16 -15.16 14.91 1.95
C THR A 16 -14.24 13.68 1.90
N PRO A 17 -14.74 12.48 2.28
CA PRO A 17 -13.98 11.25 2.18
C PRO A 17 -13.50 10.96 0.77
N TYR A 18 -12.24 10.54 0.65
CA TYR A 18 -11.71 10.06 -0.62
C TYR A 18 -12.03 8.58 -0.78
N SER A 19 -12.88 8.27 -1.77
CA SER A 19 -13.22 6.89 -2.13
C SER A 19 -13.05 6.65 -3.62
N ILE A 20 -12.65 5.42 -3.94
CA ILE A 20 -12.65 4.89 -5.30
C ILE A 20 -13.58 3.69 -5.34
N SER A 21 -14.44 3.64 -6.37
CA SER A 21 -15.40 2.54 -6.54
C SER A 21 -14.79 1.28 -7.14
N THR A 22 -13.62 1.39 -7.78
CA THR A 22 -12.99 0.29 -8.51
C THR A 22 -11.52 0.15 -8.15
N ALA A 23 -11.10 -1.08 -7.85
CA ALA A 23 -9.70 -1.40 -7.58
C ALA A 23 -8.86 -1.31 -8.86
N ARG A 24 -7.64 -0.76 -8.75
CA ARG A 24 -6.69 -0.75 -9.87
C ARG A 24 -6.15 -2.16 -10.14
N ARG A 25 -5.98 -2.50 -11.42
CA ARG A 25 -5.46 -3.80 -11.83
C ARG A 25 -3.98 -3.93 -11.50
N VAL A 26 -3.63 -5.02 -10.83
CA VAL A 26 -2.25 -5.44 -10.60
C VAL A 26 -1.77 -6.27 -11.82
N PRO A 27 -0.65 -5.91 -12.46
CA PRO A 27 -0.03 -6.70 -13.52
C PRO A 27 0.15 -8.15 -13.10
N ILE A 28 -0.20 -9.09 -13.98
CA ILE A 28 -0.17 -10.54 -13.72
C ILE A 28 1.15 -11.01 -13.06
N PRO A 29 2.34 -10.57 -13.52
CA PRO A 29 3.61 -11.02 -12.90
C PRO A 29 3.81 -10.58 -11.45
N LEU A 30 3.08 -9.56 -10.98
CA LEU A 30 3.22 -8.98 -9.64
C LEU A 30 2.14 -9.45 -8.66
N GLN A 31 1.07 -10.08 -9.14
CA GLN A 31 -0.06 -10.48 -8.30
C GLN A 31 0.36 -11.40 -7.14
N SER A 32 1.23 -12.38 -7.42
CA SER A 32 1.74 -13.31 -6.41
C SER A 32 2.57 -12.60 -5.33
N LYS A 33 3.39 -11.64 -5.74
CA LYS A 33 4.23 -10.84 -4.82
C LYS A 33 3.39 -9.92 -3.94
N VAL A 34 2.43 -9.22 -4.54
CA VAL A 34 1.52 -8.33 -3.80
C VAL A 34 0.70 -9.13 -2.79
N LYS A 35 0.14 -10.28 -3.18
CA LYS A 35 -0.61 -11.14 -2.27
C LYS A 35 0.24 -11.59 -1.08
N LYS A 36 1.46 -12.08 -1.32
CA LYS A 36 2.37 -12.52 -0.26
C LYS A 36 2.68 -11.41 0.74
N GLU A 37 2.86 -10.19 0.25
CA GLU A 37 3.16 -9.05 1.12
C GLU A 37 1.96 -8.63 1.97
N LEU A 38 0.74 -8.68 1.40
CA LEU A 38 -0.48 -8.42 2.16
C LEU A 38 -0.70 -9.44 3.28
N GLU A 39 -0.50 -10.73 3.00
CA GLU A 39 -0.58 -11.78 4.04
C GLU A 39 0.47 -11.56 5.13
N ARG A 40 1.71 -11.23 4.76
CA ARG A 40 2.77 -10.90 5.72
C ARG A 40 2.41 -9.69 6.60
N MET A 41 1.79 -8.66 6.03
CA MET A 41 1.36 -7.48 6.79
C MET A 41 0.19 -7.80 7.74
N LYS A 42 -0.72 -8.69 7.33
CA LYS A 42 -1.82 -9.19 8.16
C LYS A 42 -1.28 -10.05 9.32
N GLU A 43 -0.33 -10.94 9.06
CA GLU A 43 0.34 -11.75 10.10
C GLU A 43 1.11 -10.90 11.12
N LEU A 44 1.66 -9.76 10.68
CA LEU A 44 2.37 -8.82 11.54
C LEU A 44 1.45 -7.80 12.25
N ASP A 45 0.13 -7.92 12.10
CA ASP A 45 -0.85 -7.03 12.71
C ASP A 45 -0.65 -5.56 12.32
N ILE A 46 -0.21 -5.32 11.06
CA ILE A 46 -0.03 -3.98 10.48
C ILE A 46 -1.32 -3.51 9.79
N ILE A 47 -2.05 -4.44 9.18
CA ILE A 47 -3.31 -4.19 8.48
C ILE A 47 -4.38 -5.21 8.90
N GLU A 48 -5.64 -4.81 8.83
CA GLU A 48 -6.80 -5.65 9.09
C GLU A 48 -7.70 -5.78 7.86
N GLU A 49 -8.45 -6.87 7.80
CA GLU A 49 -9.40 -7.13 6.72
C GLU A 49 -10.76 -6.51 7.06
N ILE A 50 -11.31 -5.75 6.10
CA ILE A 50 -12.61 -5.09 6.23
C ILE A 50 -13.55 -5.68 5.18
N THR A 51 -14.71 -6.19 5.62
CA THR A 51 -15.72 -6.80 4.74
C THR A 51 -16.83 -5.83 4.33
N GLU A 52 -17.04 -4.77 5.11
CA GLU A 52 -18.06 -3.76 4.87
C GLU A 52 -17.50 -2.55 4.12
N PRO A 53 -18.30 -1.88 3.28
CA PRO A 53 -17.86 -0.69 2.58
C PRO A 53 -17.55 0.45 3.55
N THR A 54 -16.44 1.14 3.34
CA THR A 54 -16.05 2.33 4.09
C THR A 54 -16.02 3.54 3.16
N ASP A 55 -16.23 4.73 3.73
CA ASP A 55 -16.16 5.99 2.98
C ASP A 55 -14.74 6.32 2.50
N TRP A 56 -13.73 5.59 2.98
CA TRP A 56 -12.32 5.86 2.75
C TRP A 56 -11.65 4.70 2.02
N VAL A 57 -11.41 4.86 0.73
CA VAL A 57 -10.76 3.83 -0.10
C VAL A 57 -9.62 4.45 -0.88
N SER A 58 -8.40 3.98 -0.61
CA SER A 58 -7.19 4.42 -1.33
C SER A 58 -6.69 3.31 -2.26
N PRO A 59 -6.37 3.61 -3.54
CA PRO A 59 -5.85 2.60 -4.45
C PRO A 59 -4.42 2.20 -4.08
N ILE A 60 -4.18 0.90 -4.04
CA ILE A 60 -2.82 0.36 -4.00
C ILE A 60 -2.08 0.64 -5.32
N ILE A 61 -0.77 0.86 -5.22
CA ILE A 61 0.13 0.94 -6.37
C ILE A 61 1.26 -0.05 -6.13
N GLN A 62 1.43 -0.97 -7.07
CA GLN A 62 2.56 -1.88 -7.14
C GLN A 62 3.70 -1.24 -7.93
N TRP A 63 4.86 -1.09 -7.29
CA TRP A 63 6.09 -0.76 -7.99
C TRP A 63 6.75 -2.05 -8.47
N CYS A 64 6.96 -2.18 -9.78
CA CYS A 64 7.81 -3.24 -10.30
C CYS A 64 9.26 -2.85 -10.04
N GLN A 65 9.89 -3.45 -9.03
CA GLN A 65 11.34 -3.31 -8.88
C GLN A 65 12.03 -4.17 -9.94
N CYS A 66 12.34 -3.56 -11.08
CA CYS A 66 13.15 -4.18 -12.12
C CYS A 66 14.61 -4.17 -11.67
N PRO A 67 15.25 -5.34 -11.45
CA PRO A 67 16.66 -5.39 -11.06
C PRO A 67 17.57 -4.73 -12.10
N LYS A 68 17.21 -4.86 -13.38
CA LYS A 68 17.96 -4.32 -14.52
C LYS A 68 17.96 -2.78 -14.59
N LEU A 69 16.90 -2.14 -14.11
CA LEU A 69 16.84 -0.67 -13.99
C LEU A 69 17.56 -0.14 -12.75
N MET A 70 17.65 -0.94 -11.68
CA MET A 70 18.41 -0.60 -10.47
C MET A 70 19.93 -0.69 -10.69
N GLU A 71 20.39 -1.48 -11.65
CA GLU A 71 21.79 -1.47 -12.12
C GLU A 71 22.09 -0.24 -13.00
N MET A 72 21.14 0.16 -13.86
CA MET A 72 21.29 1.35 -14.72
C MET A 72 21.33 2.67 -13.95
N SER A 73 20.64 2.77 -12.81
CA SER A 73 20.71 3.97 -11.96
C SER A 73 22.04 4.12 -11.20
N LYS A 74 22.85 3.05 -11.13
CA LYS A 74 24.22 3.13 -10.59
C LYS A 74 25.25 3.57 -11.65
N PHE A 75 24.95 3.37 -12.93
CA PHE A 75 25.83 3.78 -14.04
C PHE A 75 25.65 5.26 -14.44
N ALA A 76 24.47 5.84 -14.23
CA ALA A 76 24.18 7.23 -14.59
C ALA A 76 24.65 8.28 -13.56
N LEU A 77 25.32 7.86 -12.48
CA LEU A 77 25.88 8.73 -11.44
C LEU A 77 27.41 8.61 -11.30
N THR A 78 28.06 8.04 -12.31
CA THR A 78 29.52 8.07 -12.52
C THR A 78 29.82 8.86 -13.78
#